data_AF-A0A836TEU1-F1
#
_entry.id   AF-A0A836TEU1-F1
#
_cell.length_a   1.000
_cell.length_b   1.000
_cell.length_c   1.000
_cell.angle_alpha   90.00
_cell.angle_beta   90.00
_cell.angle_gamma   90.00
#
_symmetry.space_group_name_H-M   'P 1'
#
loop_
_entity.id
_entity.type
_entity.pdbx_description
1 polymer ?
#
loop_
_entity_poly.entity_id
_entity_poly.type
_entity_poly.pdbx_seq_one_letter_code
_entity_poly.pdbx_strand_id
1 'polypeptide(L)' 'SDAIEDTVDYSSVVNRIRETLTQNSFKLLETLAEHVCKIILKEFKAESVKIKVAKPGILPGLKALGVIIQRMG' A
#
# COMPACT_ATOMS: atom_id res chain seq x y z
N SER A 1 11.16 16.51 21.95
CA SER A 1 11.57 16.16 20.58
C SER A 1 10.40 15.52 19.87
N ASP A 2 9.66 16.30 19.10
CA ASP A 2 8.75 15.78 18.06
C ASP A 2 9.58 15.43 16.82
N ALA A 3 10.47 14.47 16.96
CA ALA A 3 11.37 14.07 15.88
C ALA A 3 10.58 13.19 14.89
N ILE A 4 10.01 13.84 13.89
CA ILE A 4 9.45 13.21 12.68
C ILE A 4 10.50 12.29 12.00
N GLU A 5 11.79 12.49 12.31
CA GLU A 5 12.93 11.73 11.79
C GLU A 5 13.01 10.26 12.28
N ASP A 6 12.38 9.88 13.40
CA ASP A 6 12.29 8.48 13.87
C ASP A 6 11.04 7.75 13.36
N THR A 7 10.19 8.45 12.60
CA THR A 7 8.97 7.88 12.03
C THR A 7 9.13 7.66 10.55
N VAL A 8 8.59 6.55 10.04
CA VAL A 8 8.46 6.36 8.58
C VAL A 8 7.72 7.59 8.04
N ASP A 9 8.39 8.39 7.22
CA ASP A 9 7.78 9.58 6.64
C ASP A 9 6.59 9.17 5.77
N TYR A 10 5.40 9.25 6.35
CA TYR A 10 4.14 8.88 5.73
C TYR A 10 3.89 9.68 4.45
N SER A 11 4.41 10.91 4.37
CA SER A 11 4.30 11.75 3.18
C SER A 11 5.09 11.13 2.03
N SER A 12 6.32 10.70 2.32
CA SER A 12 7.18 9.98 1.35
C SER A 12 6.57 8.64 0.93
N VAL A 13 6.01 7.86 1.86
CA VAL A 13 5.31 6.60 1.54
C VAL A 13 4.14 6.85 0.59
N VAL A 14 3.29 7.83 0.90
CA VAL A 14 2.11 8.14 0.08
C VAL A 14 2.51 8.60 -1.31
N ASN A 15 3.50 9.49 -1.41
CA ASN A 15 3.99 9.99 -2.71
C ASN A 15 4.57 8.85 -3.55
N ARG A 16 5.37 7.97 -2.93
CA ARG A 16 5.96 6.82 -3.61
C ARG A 16 4.92 5.82 -4.12
N ILE A 17 3.89 5.53 -3.32
CA ILE A 17 2.79 4.64 -3.74
C ILE A 17 2.02 5.26 -4.91
N ARG A 18 1.75 6.57 -4.87
CA ARG A 18 1.06 7.27 -5.97
C ARG A 18 1.86 7.20 -7.27
N GLU A 19 3.16 7.47 -7.22
CA GLU A 19 4.04 7.35 -8.39
C GLU A 19 4.02 5.93 -8.97
N THR A 20 4.18 4.91 -8.13
CA THR A 20 4.12 3.53 -8.58
C THR A 20 2.78 3.19 -9.26
N LEU A 21 1.67 3.68 -8.70
CA LEU A 21 0.33 3.46 -9.22
C LEU A 21 0.08 4.16 -10.57
N THR A 22 0.79 5.25 -10.88
CA THR A 22 0.69 5.92 -12.18
C THR A 22 1.58 5.26 -13.24
N GLN A 23 2.73 4.70 -12.83
CA GLN A 23 3.68 4.06 -13.75
C GLN A 23 3.33 2.60 -14.09
N ASN A 24 2.55 1.93 -13.25
CA ASN A 24 2.25 0.51 -13.40
C ASN A 24 0.74 0.27 -13.52
N SER A 25 0.37 -0.67 -14.39
CA SER A 25 -1.00 -1.18 -14.47
C SER A 25 -1.08 -2.56 -13.85
N PHE A 26 -2.01 -2.74 -12.92
CA PHE A 26 -2.23 -3.99 -12.20
C PHE A 26 -3.56 -4.63 -12.63
N LYS A 27 -3.51 -5.90 -13.04
CA LYS A 27 -4.71 -6.66 -13.42
C LYS A 27 -5.49 -7.22 -12.23
N LEU A 28 -4.81 -7.44 -11.10
CA LEU A 28 -5.35 -8.07 -9.89
C LEU A 28 -5.04 -7.23 -8.65
N LEU A 29 -5.96 -7.21 -7.68
CA LEU A 29 -5.77 -6.47 -6.43
C LEU A 29 -4.66 -7.09 -5.58
N GLU A 30 -4.47 -8.40 -5.67
CA GLU A 30 -3.43 -9.15 -5.01
C GLU A 30 -2.04 -8.70 -5.48
N THR A 31 -1.85 -8.55 -6.79
CA THR A 31 -0.56 -8.10 -7.35
C THR A 31 -0.25 -6.67 -6.95
N LEU A 32 -1.26 -5.79 -6.97
CA LEU A 32 -1.12 -4.43 -6.49
C LEU A 32 -0.73 -4.41 -5.00
N ALA A 33 -1.47 -5.14 -4.17
CA ALA A 33 -1.23 -5.18 -2.74
C ALA A 33 0.19 -5.71 -2.43
N GLU A 34 0.60 -6.81 -3.06
CA GLU A 34 1.93 -7.39 -2.88
C GLU A 34 3.04 -6.40 -3.28
N HIS A 35 2.85 -5.68 -4.39
CA HIS A 35 3.80 -4.69 -4.86
C HIS A 35 3.95 -3.52 -3.88
N VAL A 36 2.85 -3.00 -3.36
CA VAL A 36 2.87 -1.93 -2.33
C VAL A 36 3.56 -2.39 -1.05
N CYS A 37 3.32 -3.62 -0.59
CA CYS A 37 4.02 -4.16 0.57
C CYS A 37 5.54 -4.21 0.36
N LYS A 38 5.98 -4.64 -0.83
CA LYS A 38 7.41 -4.70 -1.17
C LYS A 38 8.07 -3.33 -1.17
N ILE A 39 7.38 -2.29 -1.66
CA ILE A 39 7.89 -0.90 -1.60
C ILE A 39 8.10 -0.50 -0.13
N ILE A 40 7.07 -0.66 0.71
CA ILE A 40 7.12 -0.24 2.11
C ILE A 40 8.23 -0.98 2.88
N LEU A 41 8.31 -2.30 2.74
CA LEU A 41 9.33 -3.09 3.45
C LEU A 41 10.75 -2.78 2.97
N LYS A 42 10.97 -2.64 1.64
CA LYS A 42 12.32 -2.49 1.09
C LYS A 42 12.84 -1.06 1.13
N GLU A 43 12.00 -0.08 0.77
CA GLU A 43 12.43 1.32 0.63
C GLU A 43 12.35 2.06 1.96
N PHE A 44 11.38 1.72 2.82
CA PHE A 44 11.17 2.37 4.11
C PHE A 44 11.61 1.53 5.32
N LYS A 45 12.16 0.34 5.07
CA LYS A 45 12.73 -0.57 6.09
C LYS A 45 11.76 -0.87 7.24
N ALA A 46 10.46 -0.92 6.95
CA ALA A 46 9.46 -1.28 7.95
C ALA A 46 9.62 -2.74 8.37
N GLU A 47 9.49 -3.04 9.67
CA GLU A 47 9.56 -4.42 10.19
C GLU A 47 8.36 -5.26 9.77
N SER A 48 7.21 -4.63 9.59
CA SER A 48 6.01 -5.27 9.08
C SER A 48 5.11 -4.26 8.38
N VAL A 49 4.25 -4.77 7.51
CA VAL A 49 3.26 -3.97 6.81
C VAL A 49 1.95 -4.74 6.70
N LYS A 50 0.85 -4.05 6.97
CA LYS A 50 -0.51 -4.55 6.73
C LYS A 50 -1.25 -3.52 5.89
N ILE A 51 -1.76 -3.94 4.74
CA ILE A 51 -2.51 -3.06 3.85
C ILE A 51 -3.87 -3.66 3.52
N LYS A 52 -4.82 -2.76 3.23
CA LYS A 52 -6.12 -3.08 2.68
C LYS A 52 -6.26 -2.37 1.36
N VAL A 53 -6.51 -3.12 0.29
CA VAL A 53 -6.73 -2.59 -1.05
C VAL A 53 -8.14 -2.95 -1.47
N ALA A 54 -8.93 -1.96 -1.86
CA ALA A 54 -10.32 -2.16 -2.22
C ALA A 54 -10.69 -1.41 -3.50
N LYS A 55 -11.50 -2.04 -4.34
CA LYS A 55 -12.11 -1.42 -5.52
C LYS A 55 -13.59 -1.11 -5.18
N PRO A 56 -13.94 0.17 -5.00
CA PRO A 56 -15.31 0.57 -4.66
C PRO A 56 -16.24 0.39 -5.86
N GLY A 57 -17.53 0.21 -5.59
CA GLY A 57 -18.59 0.28 -6.61
C GLY A 57 -18.52 -0.77 -7.73
N ILE A 58 -17.88 -1.91 -7.47
CA ILE A 58 -17.67 -2.95 -8.50
C ILE A 58 -18.93 -3.81 -8.76
N LEU A 59 -19.84 -3.87 -7.78
CA LEU A 59 -21.08 -4.65 -7.84
C LEU A 59 -22.25 -3.86 -7.23
N PRO A 60 -23.47 -3.96 -7.81
CA PRO A 60 -24.67 -3.42 -7.21
C PRO A 60 -24.87 -3.95 -5.78
N GLY A 61 -25.17 -3.06 -4.82
CA GLY A 61 -25.39 -3.43 -3.42
C GLY A 61 -24.11 -3.67 -2.59
N LEU A 62 -22.91 -3.61 -3.18
CA LEU A 62 -21.65 -3.77 -2.46
C LEU A 62 -20.90 -2.44 -2.33
N LYS A 63 -20.54 -2.05 -1.10
CA LYS A 63 -19.73 -0.84 -0.85
C LYS A 63 -18.34 -0.92 -1.49
N ALA A 64 -17.64 -2.03 -1.29
CA ALA A 64 -16.35 -2.30 -1.93
C ALA A 64 -15.99 -3.79 -1.85
N LEU A 65 -15.22 -4.27 -2.83
CA LEU A 65 -14.56 -5.57 -2.79
C LEU A 65 -13.05 -5.35 -2.69
N GLY A 66 -12.34 -6.16 -1.92
CA GLY A 66 -10.91 -5.94 -1.72
C GLY A 66 -10.18 -7.09 -1.02
N VAL A 67 -8.88 -6.90 -0.88
CA VAL A 67 -7.97 -7.82 -0.19
C VAL A 67 -7.31 -7.13 0.99
N ILE A 68 -7.01 -7.91 2.03
CA ILE A 68 -6.17 -7.49 3.15
C ILE A 68 -5.01 -8.46 3.22
N ILE A 69 -3.79 -7.94 3.18
CA ILE A 69 -2.58 -8.75 3.31
C ILE A 69 -1.66 -8.15 4.37
N GLN A 70 -0.86 -9.02 4.98
CA GLN A 70 0.18 -8.66 5.92
C GLN A 70 1.48 -9.35 5.51
N ARG A 71 2.59 -8.62 5.62
CA ARG A 71 3.94 -9.10 5.36
C ARG A 71 4.87 -8.64 6.49
N MET A 72 5.91 -9.43 6.72
CA MET A 72 6.98 -9.14 7.66
C MET A 72 8.27 -8.96 6.85
N GLY A 73 9.11 -8.02 7.28
CA GLY A 73 10.38 -7.65 6.63
C GLY A 73 11.47 -8.68 6.77
#